data_AF-A0A536NFW2-F1
#
_entry.id   AF-A0A536NFW2-F1
#
_cell.length_a   1.000
_cell.length_b   1.000
_cell.length_c   1.000
_cell.angle_alpha   90.00
_cell.angle_beta   90.00
_cell.angle_gamma   90.00
#
_symmetry.space_group_name_H-M   'P 1'
#
loop_
_entity.id
_entity.type
_entity.pdbx_description
1 polymer ?
#
loop_
_entity_poly.entity_id
_entity_poly.type
_entity_poly.pdbx_seq_one_letter_code
_entity_poly.pdbx_strand_id
1 'polypeptide(L)'
;MPGSPAMRSSSLRESSGATTPGRPIACASTCGRATSSRRRNHEPRPRPRSSRPRPSPRGAFDGPAAVKELGISYPDGTQLVVVENQQDVHNVIVCTLCSCYPWPVLGLPPTWYKSPPYRSRMVREPRTVLEEFDLTLPDEVAVNVWDSSSDVRYMVLPQRPQGTEGWTEEQLAGIVTRDCMIGVARPRISAESGAR
;
A
#
# COMPACT_ATOMS: atom_id res chain seq x y z
N MET A 1 -38.67 19.27 -63.87
CA MET A 1 -39.14 18.67 -62.59
C MET A 1 -38.03 18.88 -61.55
N PRO A 2 -38.38 19.28 -60.31
CA PRO A 2 -37.55 20.13 -59.46
C PRO A 2 -36.79 19.37 -58.36
N GLY A 3 -35.84 20.07 -57.71
CA GLY A 3 -35.58 19.91 -56.28
C GLY A 3 -34.31 19.14 -55.86
N SER A 4 -33.23 19.88 -55.56
CA SER A 4 -32.34 19.55 -54.43
C SER A 4 -33.13 19.67 -53.10
N PRO A 5 -32.82 18.92 -52.01
CA PRO A 5 -31.64 19.24 -51.19
C PRO A 5 -31.04 18.10 -50.30
N ALA A 6 -29.97 18.49 -49.59
CA ALA A 6 -29.62 18.15 -48.21
C ALA A 6 -28.52 17.09 -47.91
N MET A 7 -27.59 17.58 -47.09
CA MET A 7 -26.51 16.92 -46.34
C MET A 7 -26.95 15.66 -45.57
N ARG A 8 -26.02 14.72 -45.40
CA ARG A 8 -25.98 13.76 -44.28
C ARG A 8 -24.61 13.79 -43.59
N SER A 9 -24.69 13.72 -42.27
CA SER A 9 -23.62 13.64 -41.28
C SER A 9 -23.00 12.23 -41.21
N SER A 10 -21.99 12.12 -40.36
CA SER A 10 -21.45 10.92 -39.67
C SER A 10 -20.16 10.33 -40.23
N SER A 11 -19.07 10.49 -39.47
CA SER A 11 -18.21 9.40 -38.99
C SER A 11 -17.04 10.01 -38.20
N LEU A 12 -17.26 10.23 -36.89
CA LEU A 12 -16.17 10.31 -35.94
C LEU A 12 -15.72 8.88 -35.67
N ARG A 13 -14.46 8.59 -35.98
CA ARG A 13 -13.79 7.34 -35.67
C ARG A 13 -13.63 7.25 -34.16
N GLU A 14 -14.31 6.31 -33.53
CA GLU A 14 -13.92 5.79 -32.22
C GLU A 14 -12.57 5.08 -32.36
N SER A 15 -11.52 5.69 -31.81
CA SER A 15 -10.28 5.00 -31.52
C SER A 15 -10.45 4.29 -30.19
N SER A 16 -10.60 2.97 -30.26
CA SER A 16 -10.53 2.03 -29.16
C SER A 16 -9.21 2.17 -28.40
N GLY A 17 -9.26 2.81 -27.23
CA GLY A 17 -8.21 2.74 -26.21
C GLY A 17 -8.45 1.54 -25.33
N ALA A 18 -7.66 0.48 -25.53
CA ALA A 18 -7.64 -0.69 -24.65
C ALA A 18 -7.20 -0.27 -23.23
N THR A 19 -8.06 -0.52 -22.24
CA THR A 19 -7.76 -0.31 -20.81
C THR A 19 -6.96 -1.50 -20.29
N THR A 20 -5.69 -1.27 -19.97
CA THR A 20 -4.81 -2.26 -19.33
C THR A 20 -5.26 -2.53 -17.88
N PRO A 21 -5.36 -3.80 -17.43
CA PRO A 21 -5.65 -4.12 -16.04
C PRO A 21 -4.39 -3.97 -15.18
N GLY A 22 -4.51 -3.34 -14.00
CA GLY A 22 -3.41 -3.26 -13.02
C GLY A 22 -3.02 -1.89 -12.50
N ARG A 23 -3.91 -0.88 -12.50
CA ARG A 23 -3.60 0.39 -11.81
C ARG A 23 -3.55 0.17 -10.28
N PRO A 24 -2.45 0.52 -9.59
CA PRO A 24 -2.33 0.38 -8.15
C PRO A 24 -3.30 1.30 -7.41
N ILE A 25 -3.72 0.87 -6.21
CA ILE A 25 -4.53 1.66 -5.29
C ILE A 25 -3.69 2.88 -4.88
N ALA A 26 -4.25 4.09 -4.97
CA ALA A 26 -3.55 5.30 -4.57
C ALA A 26 -3.25 5.26 -3.06
N CYS A 27 -1.97 5.15 -2.71
CA CYS A 27 -1.46 5.06 -1.34
C CYS A 27 -1.92 6.23 -0.43
N ALA A 28 -2.31 7.36 -1.02
CA ALA A 28 -2.55 8.61 -0.30
C ALA A 28 -3.86 8.58 0.53
N SER A 29 -4.98 8.18 -0.07
CA SER A 29 -6.29 8.26 0.58
C SER A 29 -6.52 7.27 1.72
N THR A 30 -5.95 6.07 1.64
CA THR A 30 -6.04 5.05 2.69
C THR A 30 -5.38 5.54 3.98
N CYS A 31 -4.30 6.30 3.84
CA CYS A 31 -3.51 6.82 4.96
C CYS A 31 -4.19 8.00 5.69
N GLY A 32 -4.98 8.83 5.00
CA GLY A 32 -5.58 10.05 5.55
C GLY A 32 -6.72 9.84 6.58
N ARG A 33 -7.37 8.67 6.61
CA ARG A 33 -8.54 8.41 7.50
C ARG A 33 -8.20 7.78 8.85
N ALA A 34 -6.98 7.28 9.04
CA ALA A 34 -6.58 6.59 10.27
C ALA A 34 -6.15 7.52 11.43
N THR A 35 -5.98 8.82 11.18
CA THR A 35 -5.28 9.73 12.11
C THR A 35 -6.08 10.98 12.48
N SER A 36 -7.19 10.84 13.20
CA SER A 36 -7.86 11.97 13.83
C SER A 36 -7.48 12.10 15.31
N SER A 37 -6.25 12.52 15.60
CA SER A 37 -5.95 13.22 16.86
C SER A 37 -4.71 14.12 16.70
N ARG A 38 -4.95 15.43 16.52
CA ARG A 38 -3.88 16.45 16.45
C ARG A 38 -3.25 16.62 17.83
N ARG A 39 -1.97 16.32 17.98
CA ARG A 39 -1.12 16.91 19.03
C ARG A 39 -0.13 17.88 18.39
N ARG A 40 -0.16 19.13 18.87
CA ARG A 40 0.82 20.18 18.55
C ARG A 40 2.14 19.83 19.25
N ASN A 41 3.23 19.68 18.51
CA ASN A 41 4.56 19.55 19.10
C ASN A 41 5.53 20.62 18.60
N HIS A 42 6.35 21.07 19.56
CA HIS A 42 7.44 22.03 19.50
C HIS A 42 8.50 21.73 18.43
N GLU A 43 9.10 22.79 17.91
CA GLU A 43 10.10 22.79 16.85
C GLU A 43 11.54 22.77 17.41
N PRO A 44 12.40 21.80 17.02
CA PRO A 44 13.84 21.88 17.24
C PRO A 44 14.63 22.14 15.95
N ARG A 45 15.75 22.85 16.10
CA ARG A 45 16.63 23.40 15.04
C ARG A 45 17.31 22.33 14.15
N PRO A 46 17.59 22.63 12.86
CA PRO A 46 18.12 21.67 11.91
C PRO A 46 19.64 21.42 12.02
N ARG A 47 20.07 20.15 11.83
CA ARG A 47 21.46 19.74 11.58
C ARG A 47 21.66 19.39 10.08
N PRO A 48 22.88 19.54 9.52
CA PRO A 48 23.09 19.42 8.07
C PRO A 48 22.99 17.96 7.58
N ARG A 49 22.26 17.78 6.47
CA ARG A 49 21.97 16.51 5.79
C ARG A 49 23.17 16.03 4.96
N SER A 50 23.49 14.73 5.00
CA SER A 50 24.32 14.11 3.96
C SER A 50 23.43 13.65 2.80
N SER A 51 23.56 14.29 1.64
CA SER A 51 22.84 13.98 0.40
C SER A 51 23.58 12.90 -0.39
N ARG A 52 23.22 11.64 -0.20
CA ARG A 52 23.47 10.60 -1.21
C ARG A 52 22.21 9.73 -1.37
N PRO A 53 21.56 9.70 -2.54
CA PRO A 53 20.46 8.77 -2.77
C PRO A 53 21.02 7.34 -2.80
N ARG A 54 20.50 6.46 -1.93
CA ARG A 54 20.69 5.02 -2.06
C ARG A 54 19.74 4.50 -3.15
N PRO A 55 20.17 3.60 -4.04
CA PRO A 55 19.26 3.01 -5.03
C PRO A 55 18.17 2.22 -4.31
N SER A 56 16.90 2.47 -4.67
CA SER A 56 15.77 1.69 -4.20
C SER A 56 15.76 0.31 -4.89
N PRO A 57 15.49 -0.78 -4.16
CA PRO A 57 15.27 -2.08 -4.79
C PRO A 57 14.06 -2.01 -5.74
N ARG A 58 14.09 -2.78 -6.84
CA ARG A 58 13.02 -2.79 -7.85
C ARG A 58 11.67 -3.06 -7.19
N GLY A 59 10.67 -2.20 -7.43
CA GLY A 59 9.32 -2.31 -6.86
C GLY A 59 9.04 -1.45 -5.62
N ALA A 60 10.01 -0.69 -5.13
CA ALA A 60 9.78 0.33 -4.10
C ALA A 60 9.55 1.70 -4.74
N PHE A 61 8.33 2.23 -4.61
CA PHE A 61 8.05 3.64 -4.92
C PHE A 61 8.42 4.52 -3.73
N ASP A 62 8.78 5.78 -4.01
CA ASP A 62 9.09 6.79 -2.98
C ASP A 62 7.80 7.22 -2.27
N GLY A 63 7.26 6.31 -1.44
CA GLY A 63 6.15 6.54 -0.52
C GLY A 63 6.25 7.82 0.34
N PRO A 64 7.44 8.33 0.68
CA PRO A 64 7.62 9.64 1.30
C PRO A 64 6.95 10.81 0.57
N ALA A 65 6.87 10.82 -0.76
CA ALA A 65 6.21 11.89 -1.50
C ALA A 65 4.69 11.87 -1.29
N ALA A 66 4.06 10.70 -1.45
CA ALA A 66 2.62 10.51 -1.28
C ALA A 66 2.17 10.75 0.17
N VAL A 67 2.97 10.35 1.16
CA VAL A 67 2.64 10.57 2.58
C VAL A 67 2.89 12.02 3.00
N LYS A 68 3.85 12.71 2.37
CA LYS A 68 4.05 14.15 2.57
C LYS A 68 2.90 14.99 2.00
N GLU A 69 2.29 14.58 0.89
CA GLU A 69 1.07 15.20 0.34
C GLU A 69 -0.11 15.13 1.33
N LEU A 70 -0.13 14.13 2.21
CA LEU A 70 -1.12 14.00 3.28
C LEU A 70 -0.79 14.78 4.55
N GLY A 71 0.31 15.53 4.56
CA GLY A 71 0.76 16.29 5.73
C GLY A 71 1.29 15.43 6.88
N ILE A 72 1.62 14.16 6.63
CA ILE A 72 2.16 13.25 7.64
C ILE A 72 3.68 13.37 7.65
N SER A 73 4.23 13.65 8.82
CA SER A 73 5.67 13.77 9.05
C SER A 73 6.16 12.67 9.97
N TYR A 74 7.37 12.19 9.70
CA TYR A 74 8.05 11.23 10.55
C TYR A 74 9.06 11.94 11.45
N PRO A 75 9.21 11.53 12.72
CA PRO A 75 10.25 12.05 13.60
C PRO A 75 11.65 11.79 13.02
N ASP A 76 12.50 12.83 13.11
CA ASP A 76 13.95 12.85 12.95
C ASP A 76 14.58 11.66 12.19
N GLY A 77 14.80 11.83 10.89
CA GLY A 77 15.58 10.89 10.06
C GLY A 77 14.87 9.58 9.70
N THR A 78 13.72 9.29 10.31
CA THR A 78 12.94 8.10 9.98
C THR A 78 12.35 8.23 8.58
N GLN A 79 12.58 7.22 7.73
CA GLN A 79 12.06 7.18 6.36
C GLN A 79 10.95 6.14 6.27
N LEU A 80 9.82 6.48 5.65
CA LEU A 80 8.84 5.49 5.23
C LEU A 80 9.24 4.95 3.86
N VAL A 81 9.11 3.65 3.64
CA VAL A 81 9.22 3.02 2.31
C VAL A 81 7.96 2.20 2.09
N VAL A 82 7.33 2.40 0.93
CA VAL A 82 6.15 1.63 0.53
C VAL A 82 6.59 0.54 -0.42
N VAL A 83 6.25 -0.70 -0.08
CA VAL A 83 6.58 -1.89 -0.86
C VAL A 83 5.31 -2.46 -1.45
N GLU A 84 5.27 -2.60 -2.77
CA GLU A 84 4.05 -2.99 -3.48
C GLU A 84 3.97 -4.51 -3.69
N ASN A 85 2.81 -5.08 -3.40
CA ASN A 85 2.49 -6.45 -3.77
C ASN A 85 2.08 -6.51 -5.24
N GLN A 86 2.71 -7.42 -5.97
CA GLN A 86 2.45 -7.72 -7.38
C GLN A 86 1.86 -9.12 -7.51
N GLN A 87 1.57 -9.55 -8.74
CA GLN A 87 1.01 -10.88 -9.00
C GLN A 87 1.96 -12.01 -8.55
N ASP A 88 3.27 -11.80 -8.68
CA ASP A 88 4.34 -12.75 -8.41
C ASP A 88 5.14 -12.43 -7.13
N VAL A 89 4.84 -11.33 -6.44
CA VAL A 89 5.55 -10.89 -5.23
C VAL A 89 4.57 -10.46 -4.15
N HIS A 90 4.71 -11.04 -2.96
CA HIS A 90 4.01 -10.64 -1.74
C HIS A 90 4.99 -10.19 -0.67
N ASN A 91 4.80 -9.00 -0.12
CA ASN A 91 5.64 -8.41 0.90
C ASN A 91 4.98 -8.55 2.28
N VAL A 92 5.80 -8.76 3.31
CA VAL A 92 5.38 -8.79 4.71
C VAL A 92 6.42 -8.09 5.59
N ILE A 93 5.97 -7.41 6.64
CA ILE A 93 6.82 -6.55 7.48
C ILE A 93 6.99 -7.15 8.87
N VAL A 94 8.20 -7.06 9.40
CA VAL A 94 8.53 -7.44 10.78
C VAL A 94 9.53 -6.44 11.37
N CYS A 95 9.66 -6.43 12.70
CA CYS A 95 10.83 -5.88 13.37
C CYS A 95 11.38 -6.96 14.31
N THR A 96 12.42 -7.65 13.88
CA THR A 96 12.95 -8.79 14.64
C THR A 96 13.52 -8.37 15.99
N LEU A 97 14.11 -7.16 16.06
CA LEU A 97 14.77 -6.63 17.26
C LEU A 97 13.80 -6.14 18.34
N CYS A 98 12.66 -5.57 17.96
CA CYS A 98 11.70 -5.03 18.92
C CYS A 98 10.28 -4.98 18.35
N SER A 99 9.88 -3.84 17.80
CA SER A 99 8.52 -3.54 17.34
C SER A 99 8.44 -2.27 16.49
N CYS A 100 9.53 -1.88 15.82
CA CYS A 100 9.56 -0.73 14.91
C CYS A 100 8.41 -0.82 13.90
N TYR A 101 7.65 0.27 13.80
CA TYR A 101 6.37 0.30 13.10
C TYR A 101 6.06 1.72 12.59
N PRO A 102 5.38 1.91 11.44
CA PRO A 102 5.07 3.24 10.89
C PRO A 102 3.91 3.93 11.63
N TRP A 103 4.14 4.36 12.88
CA TRP A 103 3.09 4.91 13.75
C TRP A 103 2.30 6.08 13.14
N PRO A 104 2.93 7.05 12.44
CA PRO A 104 2.21 8.18 11.87
C PRO A 104 1.16 7.79 10.81
N VAL A 105 1.24 6.58 10.26
CA VAL A 105 0.34 6.09 9.19
C VAL A 105 -0.56 4.96 9.69
N LEU A 106 -0.01 4.00 10.43
CA LEU A 106 -0.73 2.78 10.83
C LEU A 106 -1.11 2.72 12.32
N GLY A 107 -0.79 3.76 13.10
CA GLY A 107 -1.02 3.78 14.55
C GLY A 107 -0.09 2.86 15.33
N LEU A 108 -0.52 2.40 16.51
CA LEU A 108 0.29 1.52 17.37
C LEU A 108 0.36 0.09 16.82
N PRO A 109 1.50 -0.61 16.98
CA PRO A 109 1.66 -1.97 16.51
C PRO A 109 0.73 -2.93 17.27
N PRO A 110 0.13 -3.92 16.57
CA PRO A 110 -0.65 -4.97 17.19
C PRO A 110 0.13 -5.75 18.27
N THR A 111 -0.59 -6.37 19.21
CA THR A 111 0.05 -7.21 20.24
C THR A 111 0.82 -8.39 19.64
N TRP A 112 0.27 -9.05 18.62
CA TRP A 112 0.92 -10.17 17.93
C TRP A 112 2.21 -9.74 17.21
N TYR A 113 2.28 -8.52 16.66
CA TYR A 113 3.45 -8.01 15.96
C TYR A 113 4.67 -7.88 16.88
N LYS A 114 4.42 -7.58 18.16
CA LYS A 114 5.45 -7.47 19.21
C LYS A 114 5.89 -8.82 19.78
N SER A 115 5.15 -9.89 19.47
CA SER A 115 5.32 -11.19 20.11
C SER A 115 6.62 -11.88 19.66
N PRO A 116 7.32 -12.59 20.57
CA PRO A 116 8.49 -13.39 20.19
C PRO A 116 8.21 -14.43 19.06
N PRO A 117 7.05 -15.12 19.02
CA PRO A 117 6.72 -16.04 17.93
C PRO A 117 6.71 -15.34 16.57
N TYR A 118 6.02 -14.21 16.43
CA TYR A 118 5.98 -13.47 15.16
C TYR A 118 7.38 -13.00 14.74
N ARG A 119 8.11 -12.37 15.67
CA ARG A 119 9.41 -11.75 15.41
C ARG A 119 10.48 -12.74 14.99
N SER A 120 10.49 -13.94 15.59
CA SER A 120 11.50 -14.96 15.28
C SER A 120 11.15 -15.81 14.07
N ARG A 121 9.86 -16.12 13.87
CA ARG A 121 9.41 -17.03 12.81
C ARG A 121 9.23 -16.35 11.46
N MET A 122 8.80 -15.09 11.43
CA MET A 122 8.51 -14.40 10.16
C MET A 122 9.71 -14.36 9.21
N VAL A 123 10.94 -14.26 9.71
CA VAL A 123 12.15 -14.27 8.86
C VAL A 123 12.64 -15.68 8.48
N ARG A 124 12.13 -16.74 9.13
CA ARG A 124 12.59 -18.12 8.95
C ARG A 124 11.60 -18.96 8.15
N GLU A 125 10.32 -18.81 8.45
CA GLU A 125 9.22 -19.60 7.89
C GLU A 125 8.00 -18.70 7.59
N PRO A 126 8.17 -17.65 6.77
CA PRO A 126 7.11 -16.66 6.52
C PRO A 126 5.83 -17.29 5.99
N ARG A 127 5.91 -18.27 5.09
CA ARG A 127 4.71 -18.94 4.53
C ARG A 127 3.88 -19.63 5.62
N THR A 128 4.52 -20.39 6.51
CA THR A 128 3.83 -21.05 7.63
C THR A 128 3.21 -20.03 8.59
N VAL A 129 3.90 -18.93 8.88
CA VAL A 129 3.30 -17.85 9.70
C VAL A 129 2.11 -17.22 8.99
N LEU A 130 2.18 -16.98 7.67
CA LEU A 130 1.06 -16.43 6.90
C LEU A 130 -0.14 -17.37 6.86
N GLU A 131 0.08 -18.69 6.79
CA GLU A 131 -0.99 -19.69 6.89
C GLU A 131 -1.72 -19.62 8.24
N GLU A 132 -1.01 -19.34 9.34
CA GLU A 132 -1.64 -19.10 10.66
C GLU A 132 -2.47 -17.81 10.72
N PHE A 133 -2.26 -16.89 9.77
CA PHE A 133 -3.10 -15.70 9.55
C PHE A 133 -4.20 -15.94 8.49
N ASP A 134 -4.47 -17.19 8.14
CA ASP A 134 -5.43 -17.58 7.08
C ASP A 134 -5.06 -16.99 5.70
N LEU A 135 -3.76 -16.83 5.43
CA LEU A 135 -3.23 -16.37 4.16
C LEU A 135 -2.30 -17.42 3.54
N THR A 136 -2.86 -18.27 2.70
CA THR A 136 -2.08 -19.18 1.84
C THR A 136 -1.74 -18.50 0.52
N LEU A 137 -0.47 -18.56 0.12
CA LEU A 137 0.03 -18.00 -1.13
C LEU A 137 0.49 -19.14 -2.05
N PRO A 138 0.25 -19.06 -3.37
CA PRO A 138 0.82 -20.03 -4.32
C PRO A 138 2.35 -20.10 -4.21
N ASP A 139 2.93 -21.25 -4.53
CA ASP A 139 4.37 -21.50 -4.39
C ASP A 139 5.19 -20.60 -5.32
N GLU A 140 4.63 -20.24 -6.47
CA GLU A 140 5.22 -19.34 -7.46
C GLU A 140 5.30 -17.87 -7.00
N VAL A 141 4.51 -17.47 -5.99
CA VAL A 141 4.53 -16.09 -5.46
C VAL A 141 5.70 -15.94 -4.49
N ALA A 142 6.70 -15.14 -4.84
CA ALA A 142 7.83 -14.85 -3.96
C ALA A 142 7.35 -14.08 -2.71
N VAL A 143 7.82 -14.50 -1.53
CA VAL A 143 7.52 -13.82 -0.25
C VAL A 143 8.73 -13.04 0.22
N ASN A 144 8.62 -11.71 0.19
CA ASN A 144 9.66 -10.80 0.66
C ASN A 144 9.39 -10.34 2.08
N VAL A 145 10.30 -10.63 3.00
CA VAL A 145 10.21 -10.21 4.40
C VAL A 145 11.05 -8.94 4.61
N TRP A 146 10.40 -7.87 5.06
CA TRP A 146 11.03 -6.58 5.32
C TRP A 146 11.23 -6.36 6.81
N ASP A 147 12.47 -6.47 7.27
CA ASP A 147 12.84 -6.24 8.66
C ASP A 147 13.13 -4.76 8.93
N SER A 148 12.32 -4.13 9.78
CA SER A 148 12.42 -2.74 10.21
C SER A 148 13.44 -2.58 11.34
N SER A 149 14.65 -3.08 11.14
CA SER A 149 15.74 -3.08 12.15
C SER A 149 16.60 -1.80 12.14
N SER A 150 16.31 -0.85 11.25
CA SER A 150 17.02 0.43 11.08
C SER A 150 16.07 1.63 11.17
N ASP A 151 16.49 2.81 10.72
CA ASP A 151 15.65 4.04 10.68
C ASP A 151 14.58 4.02 9.56
N VAL A 152 14.48 2.92 8.81
CA VAL A 152 13.43 2.73 7.80
C VAL A 152 12.20 2.09 8.43
N ARG A 153 11.02 2.59 8.07
CA ARG A 153 9.72 1.97 8.35
C ARG A 153 9.12 1.54 7.03
N TYR A 154 8.58 0.34 6.98
CA TYR A 154 7.91 -0.17 5.79
C TYR A 154 6.40 -0.07 5.93
N MET A 155 5.71 0.00 4.80
CA MET A 155 4.27 -0.25 4.67
C MET A 155 4.03 -1.01 3.38
N VAL A 156 3.18 -2.02 3.43
CA VAL A 156 2.77 -2.77 2.23
C VAL A 156 1.65 -2.02 1.51
N LEU A 157 1.81 -1.82 0.20
CA LEU A 157 0.71 -1.49 -0.70
C LEU A 157 0.14 -2.80 -1.24
N PRO A 158 -1.03 -3.25 -0.77
CA PRO A 158 -1.58 -4.53 -1.19
C PRO A 158 -2.02 -4.51 -2.65
N GLN A 159 -1.95 -5.66 -3.30
CA GLN A 159 -2.45 -5.85 -4.65
C GLN A 159 -3.97 -5.61 -4.67
N ARG A 160 -4.45 -4.87 -5.66
CA ARG A 160 -5.88 -4.66 -5.88
C ARG A 160 -6.56 -5.99 -6.21
N PRO A 161 -7.61 -6.40 -5.49
CA PRO A 161 -8.34 -7.63 -5.82
C PRO A 161 -9.15 -7.45 -7.11
N GLN A 162 -9.26 -8.53 -7.88
CA GLN A 162 -10.14 -8.62 -9.05
C GLN A 162 -11.61 -8.42 -8.62
N GLY A 163 -12.45 -7.88 -9.50
CA GLY A 163 -13.86 -7.60 -9.17
C GLY A 163 -14.08 -6.25 -8.50
N THR A 164 -13.04 -5.43 -8.38
CA THR A 164 -13.15 -4.04 -7.91
C THR A 164 -13.08 -3.04 -9.06
N GLU A 165 -13.21 -3.47 -10.31
CA GLU A 165 -13.18 -2.58 -11.48
C GLU A 165 -14.26 -1.50 -11.33
N GLY A 166 -13.88 -0.24 -11.58
CA GLY A 166 -14.80 0.91 -11.43
C GLY A 166 -15.08 1.36 -10.00
N TRP A 167 -14.58 0.67 -8.97
CA TRP A 167 -14.72 1.12 -7.58
C TRP A 167 -14.07 2.49 -7.36
N THR A 168 -14.72 3.31 -6.54
CA THR A 168 -14.17 4.58 -6.07
C THR A 168 -13.01 4.35 -5.11
N GLU A 169 -12.27 5.42 -4.86
CA GLU A 169 -11.18 5.43 -3.89
C GLU A 169 -11.66 5.09 -2.48
N GLU A 170 -12.82 5.60 -2.07
CA GLU A 170 -13.47 5.26 -0.79
C GLU A 170 -13.77 3.78 -0.66
N GLN A 171 -14.31 3.17 -1.72
CA GLN A 171 -14.67 1.74 -1.72
C GLN A 171 -13.40 0.88 -1.61
N LEU A 172 -12.35 1.23 -2.36
CA LEU A 172 -11.06 0.54 -2.28
C LEU A 172 -10.40 0.71 -0.91
N ALA A 173 -10.42 1.91 -0.34
CA ALA A 173 -9.91 2.14 1.00
C ALA A 173 -10.67 1.35 2.07
N GLY A 174 -11.98 1.12 1.87
CA GLY A 174 -12.83 0.35 2.79
C GLY A 174 -12.44 -1.12 2.94
N ILE A 175 -11.76 -1.72 1.95
CA ILE A 175 -11.32 -3.13 2.00
C ILE A 175 -9.85 -3.30 2.41
N VAL A 176 -9.08 -2.20 2.49
CA VAL A 176 -7.68 -2.23 2.90
C VAL A 176 -7.58 -2.10 4.41
N THR A 177 -7.30 -3.21 5.08
CA THR A 177 -7.12 -3.24 6.53
C THR A 177 -5.68 -2.94 6.94
N ARG A 178 -5.45 -2.65 8.22
CA ARG A 178 -4.10 -2.56 8.79
C ARG A 178 -3.27 -3.82 8.50
N ASP A 179 -3.88 -4.99 8.62
CA ASP A 179 -3.21 -6.26 8.43
C ASP A 179 -2.79 -6.47 6.97
N CYS A 180 -3.54 -5.91 6.01
CA CYS A 180 -3.12 -5.82 4.61
C CYS A 180 -1.87 -4.95 4.44
N MET A 181 -1.79 -3.82 5.17
CA MET A 181 -0.65 -2.90 5.13
C MET A 181 0.58 -3.39 5.91
N ILE A 182 0.44 -4.42 6.75
CA ILE A 182 1.57 -5.17 7.33
C ILE A 182 1.99 -6.32 6.41
N GLY A 183 1.07 -6.82 5.58
CA GLY A 183 1.29 -7.93 4.64
C GLY A 183 0.90 -9.30 5.18
N VAL A 184 0.19 -9.38 6.31
CA VAL A 184 -0.32 -10.66 6.84
C VAL A 184 -1.73 -11.01 6.34
N ALA A 185 -2.35 -10.12 5.56
CA ALA A 185 -3.64 -10.34 4.92
C ALA A 185 -3.65 -9.77 3.49
N ARG A 186 -4.63 -10.18 2.69
CA ARG A 186 -4.99 -9.54 1.41
C ARG A 186 -6.37 -8.87 1.53
N PRO A 187 -6.62 -7.74 0.84
CA PRO A 187 -7.94 -7.12 0.83
C PRO A 187 -8.99 -8.12 0.33
N ARG A 188 -10.10 -8.25 1.07
CA ARG A 188 -11.21 -9.15 0.73
C ARG A 188 -12.42 -8.32 0.35
N ILE A 189 -13.06 -8.66 -0.76
CA ILE A 189 -14.37 -8.11 -1.14
C ILE A 189 -15.41 -8.84 -0.30
N SER A 190 -16.07 -8.14 0.62
CA SER A 190 -17.26 -8.69 1.28
C SER A 190 -18.44 -8.66 0.31
N ALA A 191 -19.34 -9.63 0.42
CA ALA A 191 -20.53 -9.74 -0.44
C ALA A 191 -21.43 -8.48 -0.39
N GLU A 192 -21.37 -7.72 0.70
CA GLU A 192 -22.15 -6.48 0.89
C GLU A 192 -21.56 -5.25 0.16
N SER A 193 -20.29 -5.28 -0.23
CA SER A 193 -19.60 -4.15 -0.90
C SER A 193 -19.64 -4.20 -2.43
N GLY A 194 -20.02 -5.34 -3.03
CA GLY A 194 -20.12 -5.52 -4.48
C GLY A 194 -21.48 -5.18 -5.10
N ALA A 195 -22.46 -4.81 -4.28
CA ALA A 195 -23.83 -4.51 -4.72
C ALA A 195 -24.23 -3.08 -4.32
N ARG A 196 -23.75 -2.08 -5.06
CA ARG A 196 -24.34 -0.74 -5.09
C ARG A 196 -23.96 0.00 -6.36
#